data_AF-A0A535GC90-F1
#
_entry.id   AF-A0A535GC90-F1
#
_cell.length_a   1.000
_cell.length_b   1.000
_cell.length_c   1.000
_cell.angle_alpha   90.00
_cell.angle_beta   90.00
_cell.angle_gamma   90.00
#
_symmetry.space_group_name_H-M   'P 1'
#
loop_
_entity.id
_entity.type
_entity.pdbx_description
1 polymer ?
#
loop_
_entity_poly.entity_id
_entity_poly.type
_entity_poly.pdbx_seq_one_letter_code
_entity_poly.pdbx_strand_id
1 'polypeptide(L)' 'DHSVFSPDGLFNSGTLKPGEAFSFTFSKPGVYQYVCSFHPDQMRARVEVK' A
#
# COMPACT_ATOMS: atom_id res chain seq x y z
N ASP A 1 0.06 -13.51 -6.08
CA ASP A 1 -0.20 -12.11 -6.46
C ASP A 1 -0.39 -11.27 -5.22
N HIS A 2 0.01 -10.00 -5.30
CA HIS A 2 -0.14 -9.06 -4.19
C HIS A 2 -0.69 -7.74 -4.69
N SER A 3 -1.08 -6.89 -3.75
CA SER A 3 -1.44 -5.50 -4.00
C SER A 3 -1.07 -4.68 -2.79
N VAL A 4 -1.00 -3.37 -2.99
CA VAL A 4 -0.79 -2.37 -1.96
C VAL A 4 -1.80 -1.26 -2.20
N PHE A 5 -2.83 -1.18 -1.35
CA PHE A 5 -3.80 -0.09 -1.39
C PHE A 5 -3.90 0.57 -0.02
N SER A 6 -4.20 1.86 -0.01
CA SER A 6 -4.46 2.60 1.21
C SER A 6 -5.98 2.61 1.52
N PRO A 7 -6.40 2.31 2.76
CA PRO A 7 -7.82 2.32 3.13
C PRO A 7 -8.51 3.69 2.98
N ASP A 8 -7.72 4.77 2.97
CA ASP A 8 -8.17 6.16 2.77
C ASP A 8 -8.26 6.58 1.29
N GLY A 9 -7.94 5.68 0.36
CA GLY A 9 -8.04 5.92 -1.08
C GLY A 9 -6.90 6.74 -1.69
N LEU A 10 -5.85 7.04 -0.93
CA LEU A 10 -4.66 7.77 -1.39
C LEU A 10 -3.87 7.06 -2.51
N PHE A 11 -3.75 5.73 -2.46
CA PHE A 11 -3.08 4.96 -3.52
C PHE A 11 -3.65 3.53 -3.65
N ASN A 12 -3.48 2.97 -4.85
CA ASN A 12 -3.77 1.57 -5.14
C ASN A 12 -2.83 1.09 -6.26
N SER A 13 -2.02 0.07 -5.99
CA SER A 13 -1.10 -0.50 -6.97
C SER A 13 -1.79 -1.34 -8.06
N GLY A 14 -3.05 -1.72 -7.86
CA GLY A 14 -3.66 -2.84 -8.57
C GLY A 14 -2.99 -4.17 -8.22
N THR A 15 -3.13 -5.16 -9.09
CA THR A 15 -2.45 -6.46 -8.93
C THR A 15 -1.00 -6.36 -9.34
N LEU A 16 -0.10 -6.75 -8.45
CA LEU A 16 1.33 -6.92 -8.70
C LEU A 16 1.65 -8.40 -8.86
N LYS A 17 2.18 -8.76 -10.03
CA LYS A 17 2.74 -10.07 -10.35
C LYS A 17 4.20 -10.18 -9.88
N PRO A 18 4.77 -11.40 -9.81
CA PRO A 18 6.19 -11.56 -9.49
C PRO A 18 7.08 -10.73 -10.41
N GLY A 19 7.97 -9.91 -9.83
CA GLY A 19 8.88 -9.03 -10.56
C GLY A 19 8.35 -7.61 -10.83
N GLU A 20 7.06 -7.35 -10.58
CA GLU A 20 6.51 -6.01 -10.69
C GLU A 20 6.75 -5.17 -9.43
N ALA A 21 6.81 -3.85 -9.61
CA ALA A 21 7.01 -2.89 -8.54
C ALA A 21 6.00 -1.74 -8.65
N PHE A 22 5.64 -1.19 -7.50
CA PHE A 22 4.79 0.00 -7.38
C PHE A 22 5.50 1.03 -6.50
N SER A 23 5.38 2.31 -6.88
CA SER A 23 5.97 3.43 -6.16
C SER A 23 4.93 4.51 -5.91
N PHE A 24 4.95 5.08 -4.71
CA PHE A 24 4.12 6.22 -4.33
C PHE A 24 4.94 7.19 -3.48
N THR A 25 4.80 8.49 -3.73
CA THR A 25 5.52 9.55 -3.01
C THR A 25 4.57 10.28 -2.08
N PHE A 26 4.85 10.27 -0.78
CA PHE A 26 4.12 11.04 0.21
C PHE A 26 4.56 12.50 0.19
N SER A 27 3.59 13.42 0.12
CA SER A 27 3.87 14.87 0.08
C SER A 27 3.69 15.57 1.43
N LYS A 28 3.23 14.85 2.45
CA LYS A 28 2.94 15.39 3.78
C LYS A 28 3.45 14.42 4.85
N PRO A 29 3.89 14.93 6.01
CA PRO A 29 4.09 14.09 7.19
C PRO A 29 2.78 13.43 7.62
N GLY A 30 2.87 12.21 8.16
CA GLY A 30 1.71 11.45 8.58
C GLY A 30 1.97 9.94 8.71
N VAL A 31 0.94 9.23 9.16
CA VAL A 31 0.93 7.76 9.24
C VAL A 31 -0.03 7.23 8.19
N TYR A 32 0.50 6.44 7.26
CA TYR A 32 -0.22 5.91 6.11
C TYR A 32 -0.36 4.40 6.24
N GLN A 33 -1.58 3.90 6.34
CA GLN A 33 -1.84 2.46 6.35
C GLN A 33 -1.90 1.92 4.92
N TYR A 34 -1.42 0.70 4.73
CA TYR A 34 -1.63 -0.05 3.50
C TYR A 34 -2.00 -1.49 3.78
N VAL A 35 -2.75 -2.07 2.86
CA VAL A 35 -3.32 -3.41 2.92
C VAL A 35 -3.17 -4.08 1.55
N CYS A 36 -3.05 -5.41 1.53
CA CYS A 36 -3.21 -6.21 0.32
C CYS A 36 -4.65 -6.70 0.19
N SER A 37 -5.29 -6.46 -0.96
CA SER A 37 -6.66 -6.89 -1.23
C SER A 37 -6.85 -8.42 -1.25
N PHE A 38 -5.79 -9.18 -1.52
CA PHE A 38 -5.85 -10.65 -1.57
C PHE A 38 -5.72 -11.30 -0.19
N HIS A 39 -5.06 -10.62 0.76
CA HIS A 39 -4.77 -11.14 2.10
C HIS A 39 -5.04 -10.04 3.16
N PRO A 40 -6.27 -9.54 3.27
CA PRO A 40 -6.58 -8.32 4.03
C PRO A 40 -6.35 -8.45 5.54
N ASP A 41 -6.34 -9.68 6.08
CA ASP A 41 -6.18 -9.93 7.51
C ASP A 41 -4.71 -10.19 7.90
N GLN A 42 -3.87 -10.62 6.96
CA GLN A 42 -2.48 -11.03 7.20
C GLN A 42 -1.48 -10.01 6.67
N MET A 43 -1.82 -9.27 5.61
CA MET A 43 -0.91 -8.34 4.93
C MET A 43 -1.41 -6.91 5.08
N ARG A 44 -1.05 -6.31 6.21
CA ARG A 44 -1.34 -4.92 6.56
C ARG A 44 -0.11 -4.32 7.22
N ALA A 45 0.19 -3.07 6.92
CA ALA A 45 1.28 -2.35 7.58
C ALA A 45 1.06 -0.83 7.48
N ARG A 46 1.98 -0.06 8.06
CA ARG A 46 1.96 1.40 8.02
C ARG A 46 3.32 1.98 7.66
N VAL A 47 3.31 3.13 7.00
CA VAL A 47 4.47 3.98 6.75
C VAL A 47 4.31 5.26 7.57
N GLU A 48 5.35 5.65 8.31
CA GLU A 48 5.40 6.92 9.03
C GLU A 48 6.34 7.87 8.30
N VAL A 49 5.81 9.01 7.86
CA VAL A 49 6.54 10.09 7.19
C VAL A 49 6.67 11.25 8.17
N LYS A 50 7.89 11.72 8.37
CA LYS A 50 8.22 12.81 9.30
C LYS A 50 8.48 14.11 8.55
#